data_AF-A0A1I7WIS6-F1
#
_entry.id   AF-A0A1I7WIS6-F1
#
_cell.length_a   1.000
_cell.length_b   1.000
_cell.length_c   1.000
_cell.angle_alpha   90.00
_cell.angle_beta   90.00
_cell.angle_gamma   90.00
#
_symmetry.space_group_name_H-M   'P 1'
#
loop_
_entity.id
_entity.type
_entity.pdbx_description
1 polymer ?
#
loop_
_entity_poly.entity_id
_entity_poly.type
_entity_poly.pdbx_seq_one_letter_code
_entity_poly.pdbx_strand_id
1 'polypeptide(L)'
;MVEAMIDGGMMSAVSEWLAPLPDKSLPALEIRTELLKILQGFGRLEQSILKQSGLGKAVMLLYKHPRETKSNKEMAAKLIREWARPIFQVFIPMISICPLTNEAVSSKTHILSEELRPGDKGYVGRARVPKPSTKDYVVRPKSLVEGEFKGERKGKAYSRLDKTQRDFMERTKKFKAKRAVGVSLEGRNMAL
;
A
#
# COMPACT_ATOMS: atom_id res chain seq x y z
N MET A 1 26.39 27.56 10.61
CA MET A 1 27.19 26.64 11.47
C MET A 1 26.78 25.19 11.23
N VAL A 2 25.51 24.82 11.40
CA VAL A 2 25.03 23.43 11.14
C VAL A 2 25.27 22.99 9.69
N GLU A 3 24.98 23.84 8.70
CA GLU A 3 25.23 23.52 7.27
C GLU A 3 26.72 23.21 7.01
N ALA A 4 27.64 24.05 7.48
CA ALA A 4 29.08 23.82 7.32
C ALA A 4 29.56 22.50 7.97
N MET A 5 28.94 22.05 9.07
CA MET A 5 29.25 20.75 9.67
C MET A 5 28.75 19.59 8.80
N ILE A 6 27.57 19.74 8.21
CA ILE A 6 26.98 18.74 7.31
C ILE A 6 27.81 18.66 6.02
N ASP A 7 28.15 19.80 5.42
CA ASP A 7 28.99 19.91 4.23
C ASP A 7 30.40 19.35 4.47
N GLY A 8 30.92 19.52 5.70
CA GLY A 8 32.17 18.92 6.16
C GLY A 8 32.13 17.39 6.35
N GLY A 9 31.04 16.72 5.97
CA GLY A 9 30.96 15.26 5.97
C GLY A 9 30.62 14.63 7.32
N MET A 10 30.23 15.42 8.33
CA MET A 10 29.88 14.92 9.67
C MET A 10 28.85 13.78 9.60
N MET A 11 27.85 13.89 8.73
CA MET A 11 26.79 12.89 8.60
C MET A 11 27.31 11.55 8.08
N SER A 12 28.31 11.58 7.20
CA SER A 12 28.98 10.38 6.70
C SER A 12 29.79 9.71 7.81
N ALA A 13 30.54 10.49 8.60
CA ALA A 13 31.30 9.99 9.73
C ALA A 13 30.40 9.33 10.78
N VAL A 14 29.26 9.97 11.13
CA VAL A 14 28.28 9.38 12.06
C VAL A 14 27.68 8.09 11.49
N SER A 15 27.40 8.04 10.18
CA SER A 15 26.91 6.82 9.54
C SER A 15 27.91 5.67 9.66
N GLU A 16 29.19 5.94 9.45
CA GLU A 16 30.26 4.94 9.58
C GLU A 16 30.43 4.46 11.03
N TRP A 17 30.39 5.38 12.01
CA TRP A 17 30.51 5.04 13.43
C TRP A 17 29.34 4.23 13.97
N LEU A 18 28.15 4.32 13.35
CA LEU A 18 26.98 3.52 13.70
C LEU A 18 26.89 2.19 12.93
N ALA A 19 27.68 2.02 11.86
CA ALA A 19 27.66 0.81 11.07
C ALA A 19 28.18 -0.39 11.88
N PRO A 20 27.69 -1.61 11.62
CA PRO A 20 28.28 -2.82 12.19
C PRO A 20 29.75 -2.94 11.81
N LEU A 21 30.56 -3.43 12.75
CA LEU A 21 31.98 -3.69 12.53
C LEU A 21 32.18 -4.82 11.51
N PRO A 22 33.42 -5.05 11.00
CA PRO A 22 33.69 -6.15 10.05
C PRO A 22 33.30 -7.54 10.57
N ASP A 23 33.32 -7.73 11.90
CA ASP A 23 32.88 -8.94 12.60
C ASP A 23 31.35 -9.00 12.82
N LYS A 24 30.60 -8.04 12.26
CA LYS A 24 29.15 -7.84 12.41
C LYS A 24 28.70 -7.47 13.82
N SER A 25 29.63 -7.17 14.72
CA SER A 25 29.28 -6.66 16.04
C SER A 25 28.80 -5.20 15.94
N LEU A 26 28.07 -4.76 16.96
CA LEU A 26 27.70 -3.36 17.08
C LEU A 26 28.81 -2.59 17.80
N PRO A 27 29.01 -1.31 17.46
CA PRO A 27 29.89 -0.43 18.22
C PRO A 27 29.44 -0.32 19.68
N ALA A 28 30.30 0.25 20.54
CA ALA A 28 30.02 0.36 21.97
C ALA A 28 28.65 1.00 22.25
N LEU A 29 27.93 0.49 23.26
CA LEU A 29 26.56 0.91 23.56
C LEU A 29 26.46 2.42 23.84
N GLU A 30 27.42 2.95 24.58
CA GLU A 30 27.51 4.36 24.94
C GLU A 30 27.60 5.23 23.68
N ILE A 31 28.47 4.87 22.74
CA ILE A 31 28.63 5.58 21.46
C ILE A 31 27.31 5.61 20.69
N ARG A 32 26.67 4.46 20.51
CA ARG A 32 25.39 4.37 19.80
C ARG A 32 24.31 5.23 20.47
N THR A 33 24.26 5.21 21.78
CA THR A 33 23.26 5.95 22.57
C THR A 33 23.46 7.45 22.45
N GLU A 34 24.69 7.94 22.60
CA GLU A 34 24.99 9.37 22.50
C GLU A 34 24.83 9.89 21.07
N LEU A 35 25.27 9.14 20.06
CA LEU A 35 25.06 9.52 18.66
C LEU A 35 23.57 9.60 18.31
N LEU A 36 22.74 8.66 18.77
CA LEU A 36 21.29 8.73 18.55
C LEU A 36 20.66 9.95 19.22
N LYS A 37 21.09 10.33 20.44
CA LYS A 37 20.63 11.54 21.12
C LYS A 37 21.04 12.81 20.38
N ILE A 38 22.29 12.89 19.94
CA ILE A 38 22.81 14.01 19.13
C ILE A 38 21.98 14.14 17.84
N LEU A 39 21.71 13.03 17.15
CA LEU A 39 20.92 13.00 15.92
C LEU A 39 19.48 13.50 16.12
N GLN A 40 18.88 13.30 17.30
CA GLN A 40 17.55 13.85 17.60
C GLN A 40 17.54 15.39 17.64
N GLY A 41 18.68 16.03 17.91
CA GLY A 41 18.80 17.49 17.93
C GLY A 41 18.75 18.14 16.53
N PHE A 42 19.09 17.40 15.47
CA PHE A 42 19.10 17.93 14.10
C PHE A 42 17.72 17.99 13.45
N GLY A 43 16.70 17.36 14.06
CA GLY A 43 15.34 17.33 13.54
C GLY A 43 15.25 16.69 12.14
N ARG A 44 14.46 17.33 11.26
CA ARG A 44 14.22 16.83 9.89
C ARG A 44 15.39 17.17 8.98
N LEU A 45 16.17 16.17 8.63
CA LEU A 45 17.24 16.25 7.64
C LEU A 45 16.70 16.22 6.21
N GLU A 46 17.43 16.86 5.28
CA GLU A 46 17.13 16.78 3.85
C GLU A 46 17.40 15.37 3.31
N GLN A 47 16.60 14.95 2.33
CA GLN A 47 16.74 13.62 1.74
C GLN A 47 18.06 13.43 0.99
N SER A 48 18.61 14.51 0.41
CA SER A 48 19.91 14.50 -0.28
C SER A 48 21.03 14.09 0.68
N ILE A 49 21.10 14.75 1.84
CA ILE A 49 22.06 14.49 2.92
C ILE A 49 21.96 13.05 3.41
N LEU A 50 20.73 12.56 3.67
CA LEU A 50 20.50 11.19 4.13
C LEU A 50 20.93 10.13 3.12
N LYS A 51 20.72 10.40 1.82
CA LYS A 51 21.12 9.50 0.72
C LYS A 51 22.64 9.48 0.54
N GLN A 52 23.27 10.66 0.52
CA GLN A 52 24.71 10.81 0.32
C GLN A 52 25.51 10.23 1.48
N SER A 53 25.13 10.54 2.72
CA SER A 53 25.83 10.05 3.91
C SER A 53 25.58 8.57 4.23
N GLY A 54 24.50 7.98 3.70
CA GLY A 54 24.09 6.62 4.06
C GLY A 54 23.50 6.48 5.47
N LEU A 55 23.37 7.58 6.22
CA LEU A 55 22.95 7.58 7.63
C LEU A 55 21.61 6.87 7.87
N GLY A 56 20.63 7.06 6.97
CA GLY A 56 19.33 6.40 7.10
C GLY A 56 19.44 4.86 7.09
N LYS A 57 20.38 4.30 6.32
CA LYS A 57 20.62 2.85 6.30
C LYS A 57 21.30 2.38 7.59
N ALA A 58 22.28 3.13 8.09
CA ALA A 58 22.96 2.81 9.34
C ALA A 58 21.98 2.77 10.53
N VAL A 59 21.13 3.79 10.67
CA VAL A 59 20.11 3.85 11.73
C VAL A 59 19.06 2.74 11.57
N MET A 60 18.68 2.39 10.33
CA MET A 60 17.79 1.26 10.06
C MET A 60 18.40 -0.10 10.45
N LEU A 61 19.69 -0.31 10.15
CA LEU A 61 20.43 -1.52 10.55
C LEU A 61 20.49 -1.62 12.07
N LEU A 62 20.78 -0.51 12.75
CA LEU A 62 20.81 -0.44 14.20
C LEU A 62 19.45 -0.81 14.83
N TYR A 63 18.36 -0.23 14.30
CA TYR A 63 16.99 -0.53 14.72
C TYR A 63 16.65 -2.04 14.59
N LYS A 64 17.06 -2.66 13.47
CA LYS A 64 16.79 -4.08 13.18
C LYS A 64 17.74 -5.04 13.90
N HIS A 65 18.85 -4.57 14.44
CA HIS A 65 19.88 -5.45 14.98
C HIS A 65 19.37 -6.20 16.23
N PRO A 66 19.60 -7.53 16.35
CA PRO A 66 19.10 -8.31 17.47
C PRO A 66 19.74 -7.91 18.81
N ARG A 67 21.01 -7.50 18.81
CA ARG A 67 21.77 -7.10 20.01
C ARG A 67 21.61 -5.63 20.41
N GLU A 68 20.70 -4.89 19.78
CA GLU A 68 20.42 -3.50 20.16
C GLU A 68 19.37 -3.44 21.28
N THR A 69 19.54 -2.47 22.18
CA THR A 69 18.67 -2.20 23.31
C THR A 69 17.32 -1.63 22.89
N LYS A 70 16.29 -1.86 23.71
CA LYS A 70 14.93 -1.36 23.44
C LYS A 70 14.88 0.17 23.34
N SER A 71 15.55 0.88 24.25
CA SER A 71 15.59 2.35 24.27
C SER A 71 16.21 2.92 22.98
N ASN A 72 17.35 2.38 22.53
CA ASN A 72 17.98 2.82 21.29
C ASN A 72 17.12 2.47 20.06
N LYS A 73 16.43 1.33 20.06
CA LYS A 73 15.47 0.99 18.99
C LYS A 73 14.32 2.00 18.92
N GLU A 74 13.80 2.46 20.05
CA GLU A 74 12.76 3.48 20.09
C GLU A 74 13.24 4.82 19.54
N MET A 75 14.46 5.24 19.91
CA MET A 75 15.08 6.46 19.36
C MET A 75 15.33 6.35 17.85
N ALA A 76 15.91 5.24 17.38
CA ALA A 76 16.13 4.98 15.96
C ALA A 76 14.81 4.95 15.18
N ALA A 77 13.77 4.32 15.71
CA ALA A 77 12.45 4.29 15.09
C ALA A 77 11.81 5.70 15.00
N LYS A 78 12.04 6.57 15.98
CA LYS A 78 11.60 7.96 15.93
C LYS A 78 12.31 8.71 14.79
N LEU A 79 13.64 8.63 14.73
CA LEU A 79 14.44 9.25 13.66
C LEU A 79 14.02 8.77 12.27
N ILE A 80 13.87 7.45 12.09
CA ILE A 80 13.42 6.85 10.82
C ILE A 80 12.06 7.41 10.41
N ARG A 81 11.10 7.50 11.33
CA ARG A 81 9.77 8.06 11.03
C ARG A 81 9.86 9.53 10.64
N GLU A 82 10.62 10.33 11.37
CA GLU A 82 10.79 11.76 11.09
C GLU A 82 11.45 12.02 9.74
N TRP A 83 12.47 11.24 9.40
CA TRP A 83 13.21 11.37 8.14
C TRP A 83 12.50 10.75 6.92
N ALA A 84 11.65 9.75 7.13
CA ALA A 84 10.89 9.11 6.05
C ALA A 84 9.57 9.82 5.72
N ARG A 85 8.96 10.52 6.69
CA ARG A 85 7.74 11.33 6.49
C ARG A 85 7.75 12.23 5.24
N PRO A 86 8.85 12.94 4.91
CA PRO A 86 8.95 13.76 3.69
C PRO A 86 8.80 12.99 2.38
N ILE A 87 9.15 11.71 2.39
CA ILE A 87 9.15 10.84 1.20
C ILE A 87 7.71 10.42 0.90
N PHE A 88 6.93 10.16 1.96
CA PHE A 88 5.53 9.81 1.85
C PHE A 88 4.72 11.08 2.10
N GLN A 89 4.38 11.84 1.05
CA GLN A 89 3.48 13.02 1.09
C GLN A 89 2.02 12.64 1.47
N VAL A 90 1.85 11.85 2.53
CA VAL A 90 0.58 11.42 3.08
C VAL A 90 0.68 11.70 4.57
N PHE A 91 -0.11 12.66 5.05
CA PHE A 91 -0.40 12.86 6.46
C PHE A 91 -0.90 11.52 7.02
N ILE A 92 -0.04 10.75 7.68
CA ILE A 92 -0.47 9.61 8.49
C ILE A 92 -0.76 10.19 9.87
N PRO A 93 -2.02 10.56 10.21
CA PRO A 93 -2.36 10.72 11.61
C PRO A 93 -2.09 9.38 12.27
N MET A 94 -1.35 9.44 13.37
CA MET A 94 -0.88 8.31 14.17
C MET A 94 -2.03 7.61 14.92
N ILE A 95 -3.10 7.26 14.21
CA ILE A 95 -4.23 6.47 14.68
C ILE A 95 -4.36 5.17 13.86
N SER A 96 -3.71 5.05 12.69
CA SER A 96 -3.86 3.86 11.85
C SER A 96 -2.73 2.82 11.95
N ILE A 97 -1.79 2.96 12.89
CA ILE A 97 -0.79 1.91 13.18
C ILE A 97 -0.55 1.86 14.69
N CYS A 98 -1.58 1.44 15.43
CA CYS A 98 -1.52 0.71 16.70
C CYS A 98 -2.96 0.47 17.16
N PRO A 99 -3.42 -0.78 17.39
CA PRO A 99 -4.55 -0.99 18.26
C PRO A 99 -4.04 -0.74 19.69
N LEU A 100 -4.42 0.38 20.28
CA LEU A 100 -4.20 0.62 21.70
C LEU A 100 -5.55 0.79 22.37
N THR A 101 -6.13 -0.31 22.85
CA THR A 101 -6.77 -0.37 24.17
C THR A 101 -6.65 -1.78 24.72
N ASN A 102 -6.06 -1.89 25.91
CA ASN A 102 -6.21 -3.06 26.75
C ASN A 102 -7.64 -3.02 27.32
N GLU A 103 -8.56 -3.71 26.66
CA GLU A 103 -9.70 -4.30 27.35
C GLU A 103 -9.82 -5.75 26.94
N ALA A 104 -9.96 -6.60 27.95
CA ALA A 104 -10.07 -8.03 27.82
C ALA A 104 -11.33 -8.39 27.01
N VAL A 105 -11.15 -8.73 25.72
CA VAL A 105 -12.16 -9.47 24.96
C VAL A 105 -11.49 -10.65 24.28
N SER A 106 -11.76 -11.81 24.86
CA SER A 106 -11.62 -13.13 24.26
C SER A 106 -12.09 -13.12 22.80
N SER A 107 -11.16 -13.28 21.85
CA SER A 107 -11.41 -13.81 20.50
C SER A 107 -10.11 -13.97 19.72
N LYS A 108 -9.67 -15.22 19.56
CA LYS A 108 -8.69 -15.63 18.54
C LYS A 108 -9.07 -15.04 17.17
N THR A 109 -8.24 -14.18 16.59
CA THR A 109 -8.22 -13.97 15.14
C THR A 109 -6.78 -13.80 14.63
N HIS A 110 -6.39 -14.80 13.84
CA HIS A 110 -5.14 -14.98 13.12
C HIS A 110 -4.83 -13.83 12.14
N ILE A 111 -3.68 -13.17 12.26
CA ILE A 111 -2.84 -12.74 11.10
C ILE A 111 -1.35 -12.87 11.47
N LEU A 112 -0.97 -14.10 11.79
CA LEU A 112 0.30 -14.70 11.36
C LEU A 112 -0.14 -16.09 10.91
N SER A 113 -0.51 -16.23 9.64
CA SER A 113 -0.74 -17.57 9.10
C SER A 113 0.64 -18.22 9.04
N GLU A 114 0.91 -19.11 9.99
CA GLU A 114 1.85 -20.20 9.79
C GLU A 114 1.64 -20.70 8.35
N GLU A 115 2.65 -20.57 7.48
CA GLU A 115 2.60 -21.18 6.16
C GLU A 115 2.66 -22.69 6.38
N LEU A 116 1.48 -23.30 6.51
CA LEU A 116 1.32 -24.74 6.60
C LEU A 116 2.06 -25.35 5.41
N ARG A 117 2.95 -26.29 5.71
CA ARG A 117 3.73 -26.98 4.68
C ARG A 117 2.87 -28.08 4.05
N PRO A 118 3.17 -28.50 2.81
CA PRO A 118 2.52 -29.67 2.22
C PRO A 118 2.61 -30.89 3.15
N GLY A 119 1.46 -31.36 3.65
CA GLY A 119 1.35 -32.48 4.60
C GLY A 119 0.77 -32.11 5.97
N ASP A 120 0.75 -30.83 6.34
CA ASP A 120 0.16 -30.38 7.60
C ASP A 120 -1.37 -30.45 7.57
N LYS A 121 -1.98 -30.77 8.72
CA LYS A 121 -3.45 -30.85 8.85
C LYS A 121 -4.07 -29.47 8.57
N GLY A 122 -4.77 -29.35 7.44
CA GLY A 122 -5.35 -28.08 6.97
C GLY A 122 -4.59 -27.38 5.84
N TYR A 123 -3.48 -27.97 5.36
CA TYR A 123 -2.82 -27.54 4.13
C TYR A 123 -3.75 -27.66 2.93
N VAL A 124 -3.92 -26.57 2.19
CA VAL A 124 -4.70 -26.54 0.96
C VAL A 124 -3.77 -26.07 -0.15
N GLY A 125 -3.39 -26.98 -1.05
CA GLY A 125 -2.49 -26.71 -2.18
C GLY A 125 -3.08 -25.82 -3.29
N ARG A 126 -4.16 -25.08 -2.99
CA ARG A 126 -4.79 -24.11 -3.89
C ARG A 126 -4.74 -22.73 -3.23
N ALA A 127 -4.43 -21.72 -4.04
CA ALA A 127 -4.53 -20.33 -3.59
C ALA A 127 -5.96 -20.05 -3.08
N ARG A 128 -6.07 -19.51 -1.86
CA ARG A 128 -7.34 -19.05 -1.33
C ARG A 128 -7.64 -17.66 -1.88
N VAL A 129 -8.85 -17.47 -2.41
CA VAL A 129 -9.30 -16.15 -2.87
C VAL A 129 -9.41 -15.22 -1.65
N PRO A 130 -8.77 -14.03 -1.66
CA PRO A 130 -8.95 -13.04 -0.61
C PRO A 130 -10.43 -12.70 -0.49
N LYS A 131 -11.00 -12.87 0.70
CA LYS A 131 -12.38 -12.45 0.93
C LYS A 131 -12.45 -10.92 0.80
N PRO A 132 -13.48 -10.37 0.13
CA PRO A 132 -13.71 -8.93 0.10
C PRO A 132 -13.73 -8.40 1.53
N SER A 133 -12.91 -7.38 1.80
CA SER A 133 -12.90 -6.72 3.09
C SER A 133 -14.23 -5.99 3.28
N THR A 134 -14.95 -6.26 4.36
CA THR A 134 -16.14 -5.50 4.81
C THR A 134 -15.77 -4.14 5.43
N LYS A 135 -14.73 -3.49 4.89
CA LYS A 135 -14.34 -2.13 5.29
C LYS A 135 -15.07 -1.17 4.37
N ASP A 136 -16.32 -0.89 4.72
CA ASP A 136 -17.09 0.14 4.06
C ASP A 136 -16.49 1.50 4.43
N TYR A 137 -16.07 2.27 3.43
CA TYR A 137 -15.56 3.61 3.66
C TYR A 137 -16.73 4.51 4.12
N VAL A 138 -16.82 4.76 5.43
CA VAL A 138 -17.82 5.67 6.01
C VAL A 138 -17.56 7.12 5.57
N VAL A 139 -16.29 7.45 5.29
CA VAL A 139 -15.87 8.79 4.87
C VAL A 139 -15.18 8.69 3.51
N ARG A 140 -15.83 9.24 2.48
CA ARG A 140 -15.23 9.37 1.14
C ARG A 140 -14.13 10.44 1.20
N PRO A 141 -12.91 10.14 0.72
CA PRO A 141 -11.85 11.14 0.67
C PRO A 141 -12.29 12.31 -0.21
N LYS A 142 -12.11 13.54 0.29
CA LYS A 142 -12.34 14.74 -0.50
C LYS A 142 -11.21 14.85 -1.53
N SER A 143 -11.59 15.05 -2.80
CA SER A 143 -10.64 15.40 -3.85
C SER A 143 -9.94 16.71 -3.47
N LEU A 144 -8.60 16.75 -3.56
CA LEU A 144 -7.82 18.00 -3.46
C LEU A 144 -7.74 18.75 -4.80
N VAL A 145 -8.33 18.19 -5.86
CA VAL A 145 -8.42 18.88 -7.15
C VAL A 145 -9.58 19.87 -7.07
N GLU A 146 -9.25 21.14 -6.85
CA GLU A 146 -10.15 22.27 -7.04
C GLU A 146 -10.33 22.47 -8.55
N GLY A 147 -11.39 21.87 -9.09
CA GLY A 147 -11.75 22.00 -10.49
C GLY A 147 -12.82 20.99 -10.87
N GLU A 148 -13.82 21.44 -11.64
CA GLU A 148 -14.76 20.51 -12.26
C GLU A 148 -13.96 19.60 -13.18
N PHE A 149 -13.92 18.29 -12.86
CA PHE A 149 -13.47 17.29 -13.81
C PHE A 149 -14.47 17.26 -14.97
N LYS A 150 -14.25 18.13 -15.96
CA LYS A 150 -14.80 17.97 -17.31
C LYS A 150 -14.07 16.79 -17.90
N GLY A 151 -14.47 15.59 -17.48
CA GLY A 151 -13.89 14.34 -17.95
C GLY A 151 -13.73 14.40 -19.45
N GLU A 152 -12.62 13.85 -19.96
CA GLU A 152 -12.38 13.74 -21.39
C GLU A 152 -13.70 13.40 -22.05
N ARG A 153 -14.23 14.34 -22.85
CA ARG A 153 -15.34 14.05 -23.74
C ARG A 153 -14.76 13.09 -24.77
N LYS A 154 -14.64 11.82 -24.41
CA LYS A 154 -14.37 10.76 -25.35
C LYS A 154 -15.47 10.91 -26.36
N GLY A 155 -15.08 11.35 -27.56
CA GLY A 155 -15.99 11.51 -28.67
C GLY A 155 -16.84 10.27 -28.74
N LYS A 156 -18.15 10.46 -28.98
CA LYS A 156 -19.14 9.40 -29.14
C LYS A 156 -18.74 8.48 -30.29
N ALA A 157 -17.74 7.62 -30.07
CA ALA A 157 -17.44 6.49 -30.89
C ALA A 157 -18.07 5.33 -30.15
N TYR A 158 -19.31 5.04 -30.54
CA TYR A 158 -20.12 3.86 -30.19
C TYR A 158 -19.36 2.85 -29.34
N SER A 159 -19.71 2.80 -28.05
CA SER A 159 -19.26 1.74 -27.16
C SER A 159 -19.43 0.42 -27.90
N ARG A 160 -18.42 -0.46 -27.88
CA ARG A 160 -18.51 -1.80 -28.48
C ARG A 160 -19.84 -2.50 -28.12
N LEU A 161 -20.35 -2.21 -26.92
CA LEU A 161 -21.64 -2.68 -26.41
C LEU A 161 -22.84 -2.13 -27.21
N ASP A 162 -22.86 -0.83 -27.54
CA ASP A 162 -23.94 -0.22 -28.32
C ASP A 162 -24.02 -0.80 -29.74
N LYS A 163 -22.85 -1.08 -30.35
CA LYS A 163 -22.80 -1.70 -31.68
C LYS A 163 -23.36 -3.13 -31.63
N THR A 164 -22.94 -3.92 -30.64
CA THR A 164 -23.45 -5.30 -30.48
C THR A 164 -24.94 -5.35 -30.16
N GLN A 165 -25.46 -4.40 -29.37
CA GLN A 165 -26.90 -4.31 -29.08
C GLN A 165 -27.71 -3.97 -30.32
N ARG A 166 -27.21 -3.05 -31.16
CA ARG A 166 -27.87 -2.69 -32.43
C ARG A 166 -27.89 -3.87 -33.40
N ASP A 167 -26.77 -4.57 -33.57
CA ASP A 167 -26.68 -5.75 -34.43
C ASP A 167 -27.63 -6.87 -33.96
N PHE A 168 -27.78 -7.06 -32.64
CA PHE A 168 -28.73 -8.02 -32.08
C PHE A 168 -30.19 -7.61 -32.33
N MET A 169 -30.53 -6.33 -32.17
CA MET A 169 -31.86 -5.80 -32.46
C MET A 169 -32.22 -5.91 -33.95
N GLU A 170 -31.27 -5.68 -34.85
CA GLU A 170 -31.51 -5.86 -36.30
C GLU A 170 -31.74 -7.33 -36.68
N ARG A 171 -30.96 -8.26 -36.10
CA ARG A 171 -31.14 -9.70 -36.33
C ARG A 171 -32.51 -10.18 -35.83
N THR A 172 -32.93 -9.74 -34.65
CA THR A 172 -34.23 -10.11 -34.08
C THR A 172 -35.41 -9.46 -34.81
N LYS A 173 -35.24 -8.24 -35.34
CA LYS A 173 -36.25 -7.57 -36.18
C LYS A 173 -36.49 -8.29 -37.51
N LYS A 174 -35.43 -8.82 -38.15
CA LYS A 174 -35.55 -9.64 -39.37
C LYS A 174 -36.25 -10.99 -39.11
N PHE A 175 -36.07 -11.59 -37.93
CA PHE A 175 -36.76 -12.84 -37.56
C PHE A 175 -38.25 -12.66 -37.21
N LYS A 176 -38.65 -11.50 -36.68
CA LYS A 176 -40.07 -11.18 -36.43
C LYS A 176 -40.91 -10.98 -37.71
N ALA A 177 -40.29 -10.82 -38.87
CA ALA A 177 -40.99 -10.54 -40.14
C ALA A 177 -41.49 -11.79 -40.88
N LYS A 178 -41.11 -13.00 -40.48
CA LYS A 178 -41.71 -14.24 -41.00
C LYS A 178 -42.77 -14.74 -40.03
N ARG A 179 -43.97 -14.15 -40.09
CA ARG A 179 -45.14 -14.69 -39.43
C ARG A 179 -45.47 -16.03 -40.11
N ALA A 180 -45.44 -17.13 -39.37
CA ALA A 180 -45.94 -18.40 -39.86
C ALA A 180 -47.44 -18.20 -40.18
N VAL A 181 -47.85 -18.42 -41.44
CA VAL A 181 -49.27 -18.53 -41.77
C VAL A 181 -49.78 -19.77 -41.05
N GLY A 182 -50.77 -19.60 -40.17
CA GLY A 182 -51.41 -20.74 -39.51
C GLY A 182 -52.14 -21.55 -40.57
N VAL A 183 -51.71 -22.79 -40.81
CA VAL A 183 -52.38 -23.70 -41.74
C VAL A 183 -53.72 -24.10 -41.13
N SER A 184 -54.82 -23.73 -41.79
CA SER A 184 -56.19 -24.03 -41.37
C SER A 184 -56.55 -25.48 -41.72
N LEU A 185 -56.80 -26.32 -40.72
CA LEU A 185 -57.14 -27.74 -40.90
C LEU A 185 -58.58 -27.98 -41.39
N GLU A 186 -59.41 -26.92 -41.47
CA GLU A 186 -60.82 -26.96 -41.93
C GLU A 186 -61.04 -26.18 -43.24
N GLY A 187 -59.96 -25.79 -43.94
CA GLY A 187 -60.04 -25.30 -45.33
C GLY A 187 -60.63 -23.91 -45.55
N ARG A 188 -60.72 -23.06 -44.52
CA ARG A 188 -61.14 -21.65 -44.66
C ARG A 188 -60.00 -20.72 -44.24
N ASN A 189 -59.73 -19.71 -45.08
CA ASN A 189 -58.60 -18.75 -45.06
C ASN A 189 -57.24 -19.27 -45.57
N MET A 190 -57.21 -19.95 -46.73
CA MET A 190 -55.98 -20.05 -47.53
C MET A 190 -55.88 -18.84 -48.47
N ALA A 191 -54.73 -18.17 -48.47
CA ALA A 191 -54.43 -17.12 -49.44
C ALA A 191 -54.16 -17.77 -50.81
N LEU A 192 -54.89 -17.36 -51.85
CA LEU A 192 -54.47 -17.54 -53.24
C LEU A 192 -53.46 -16.45 -53.60
#